data_AF-A0A382NQ41-F1
#
_entry.id   AF-A0A382NQ41-F1
#
_cell.length_a   1.000
_cell.length_b   1.000
_cell.length_c   1.000
_cell.angle_alpha   90.00
_cell.angle_beta   90.00
_cell.angle_gamma   90.00
#
_symmetry.space_group_name_H-M   'P 1'
#
loop_
_entity.id
_entity.type
_entity.pdbx_description
1 polymer ?
#
loop_
_entity_poly.entity_id
_entity_poly.type
_entity_poly.pdbx_seq_one_letter_code
_entity_poly.pdbx_strand_id
1 'polypeptide(L)'
;MHSVYRTVSVEDVVRIVDFCSSHAVKNGGLFEVYPDPEGNLFMVIVNSCSALDSKHQSHPLGSFYCNYAGPGVITIEEEDPHFDGVESRWRHVTAIKQVIDILLAEGFPGTKISFNELPALKF
;
A
#
# COMPACT_ATOMS: atom_id res chain seq x y z
N MET A 1 12.96 9.38 3.55
CA MET A 1 13.91 8.24 3.66
C MET A 1 13.12 6.93 3.61
N HIS A 2 13.57 5.93 2.84
CA HIS A 2 12.94 4.59 2.85
C HIS A 2 13.46 3.79 4.04
N SER A 3 12.55 3.16 4.80
CA SER A 3 12.90 2.21 5.85
C SER A 3 12.43 0.81 5.47
N VAL A 4 13.20 -0.20 5.86
CA VAL A 4 12.77 -1.60 5.75
C VAL A 4 11.69 -1.84 6.80
N TYR A 5 10.47 -2.14 6.35
CA TYR A 5 9.38 -2.48 7.25
C TYR A 5 9.36 -3.98 7.56
N ARG A 6 9.42 -4.82 6.52
CA ARG A 6 9.40 -6.28 6.65
C ARG A 6 10.28 -6.96 5.61
N THR A 7 10.92 -8.05 6.02
CA THR A 7 11.46 -9.08 5.13
C THR A 7 10.44 -10.21 5.08
N VAL A 8 9.95 -10.54 3.89
CA VAL A 8 8.93 -11.58 3.66
C VAL A 8 9.47 -12.57 2.65
N SER A 9 8.72 -13.62 2.27
CA SER A 9 9.14 -14.48 1.17
C SER A 9 8.81 -13.86 -0.18
N VAL A 10 9.48 -14.28 -1.25
CA VAL A 10 9.20 -13.80 -2.61
C VAL A 10 7.77 -14.12 -3.01
N GLU A 11 7.23 -15.27 -2.59
CA GLU A 11 5.83 -15.65 -2.83
C GLU A 11 4.86 -14.66 -2.19
N ASP A 12 5.14 -14.17 -0.99
CA ASP A 12 4.32 -13.16 -0.33
C ASP A 12 4.42 -11.81 -1.06
N VAL A 13 5.60 -11.43 -1.56
CA VAL A 13 5.75 -10.21 -2.39
C VAL A 13 4.92 -10.31 -3.66
N VAL A 14 5.02 -11.42 -4.40
CA VAL A 14 4.20 -11.67 -5.61
C VAL A 14 2.72 -11.57 -5.27
N ARG A 15 2.29 -12.26 -4.22
CA ARG A 15 0.89 -12.30 -3.79
C ARG A 15 0.35 -10.92 -3.43
N ILE A 16 1.14 -10.10 -2.74
CA ILE A 16 0.78 -8.72 -2.41
C ILE A 16 0.63 -7.89 -3.68
N VAL A 17 1.61 -7.94 -4.58
CA VAL A 17 1.59 -7.17 -5.84
C VAL A 17 0.39 -7.56 -6.71
N ASP A 18 0.09 -8.85 -6.81
CA ASP A 18 -1.08 -9.36 -7.55
C ASP A 18 -2.40 -8.92 -6.90
N PHE A 19 -2.49 -8.97 -5.57
CA PHE A 19 -3.67 -8.50 -4.85
C PHE A 19 -3.89 -7.00 -5.09
N CYS A 20 -2.86 -6.18 -4.94
CA CYS A 20 -2.95 -4.73 -5.16
C CYS A 20 -3.28 -4.41 -6.63
N SER A 21 -2.72 -5.16 -7.58
CA SER A 21 -2.98 -4.96 -9.01
C SER A 21 -4.43 -5.32 -9.39
N SER A 22 -4.98 -6.40 -8.81
CA SER A 22 -6.37 -6.77 -9.02
C SER A 22 -7.35 -5.81 -8.35
N HIS A 23 -6.98 -5.23 -7.21
CA HIS A 23 -7.75 -4.21 -6.49
C HIS A 23 -7.25 -2.78 -6.77
N ALA A 24 -6.79 -2.53 -7.99
CA ALA A 24 -6.35 -1.20 -8.38
C ALA A 24 -7.52 -0.20 -8.45
N VAL A 25 -7.24 1.10 -8.36
CA VAL A 25 -8.25 2.18 -8.47
C VAL A 25 -9.09 2.06 -9.74
N LYS A 26 -8.47 1.70 -10.87
CA LYS A 26 -9.18 1.44 -12.15
C LYS A 26 -10.20 0.30 -12.08
N ASN A 27 -10.08 -0.60 -11.10
CA ASN A 27 -10.99 -1.71 -10.83
C ASN A 27 -11.94 -1.42 -9.66
N GLY A 28 -11.99 -0.18 -9.17
CA GLY A 28 -12.81 0.22 -8.01
C GLY A 28 -12.20 -0.13 -6.66
N GLY A 29 -10.91 -0.47 -6.60
CA GLY A 29 -10.18 -0.65 -5.34
C GLY A 29 -9.39 0.59 -4.93
N LEU A 30 -8.35 0.40 -4.12
CA LEU A 30 -7.63 1.48 -3.43
C LEU A 30 -6.19 1.66 -3.91
N PHE A 31 -5.67 0.74 -4.71
CA PHE A 31 -4.24 0.68 -5.00
C PHE A 31 -3.88 1.27 -6.35
N GLU A 32 -2.72 1.89 -6.45
CA GLU A 32 -2.04 2.10 -7.73
C GLU A 32 -0.71 1.37 -7.67
N VAL A 33 -0.42 0.59 -8.71
CA VAL A 33 0.75 -0.28 -8.75
C VAL A 33 1.61 0.09 -9.93
N TYR A 34 2.86 0.43 -9.67
CA TYR A 34 3.84 0.86 -10.66
C TYR A 34 5.09 -0.02 -10.57
N PRO A 35 5.37 -0.84 -11.58
CA PRO A 35 6.65 -1.52 -11.67
C PRO A 35 7.76 -0.51 -12.01
N ASP A 36 8.96 -0.76 -11.50
CA ASP A 36 10.17 -0.13 -12.00
C ASP A 36 10.51 -0.66 -13.42
N PRO A 37 11.40 0.03 -14.16
CA PRO A 37 11.73 -0.37 -15.53
C PRO A 37 12.27 -1.79 -15.68
N GLU A 38 12.89 -2.33 -14.62
CA GLU A 38 13.47 -3.68 -14.61
C GLU A 38 12.49 -4.76 -14.12
N GLY A 39 11.34 -4.39 -13.55
CA GLY A 39 10.36 -5.30 -12.96
C GLY A 39 10.81 -5.94 -11.65
N ASN A 40 11.84 -5.41 -11.00
CA ASN A 40 12.44 -5.91 -9.77
C ASN A 40 11.90 -5.19 -8.52
N LEU A 41 11.24 -4.05 -8.71
CA LEU A 41 10.66 -3.24 -7.66
C LEU A 41 9.27 -2.77 -8.09
N PHE A 42 8.29 -2.87 -7.19
CA PHE A 42 6.95 -2.36 -7.43
C PHE A 42 6.64 -1.32 -6.38
N MET A 43 6.34 -0.10 -6.81
CA MET A 43 5.77 0.92 -5.96
C MET A 43 4.25 0.72 -5.90
N VAL A 44 3.72 0.62 -4.69
CA VAL A 44 2.28 0.54 -4.43
C VAL A 44 1.87 1.78 -3.68
N ILE A 45 1.02 2.60 -4.29
CA ILE A 45 0.36 3.73 -3.65
C ILE A 45 -0.95 3.22 -3.05
N VAL A 46 -1.18 3.56 -1.78
CA VAL A 46 -2.44 3.30 -1.08
C VAL A 46 -3.23 4.58 -1.03
N ASN A 47 -4.44 4.56 -1.57
CA ASN A 47 -5.34 5.70 -1.53
C ASN A 47 -6.35 5.63 -0.37
N SER A 48 -6.92 6.77 -0.02
CA SER A 48 -8.00 6.86 0.97
C SER A 48 -9.27 6.18 0.48
N CYS A 49 -10.04 5.64 1.44
CA CYS A 49 -11.38 5.15 1.17
C CYS A 49 -12.30 6.35 0.94
N SER A 50 -12.66 6.64 -0.31
CA SER A 50 -13.69 7.64 -0.61
C SER A 50 -15.05 7.13 -0.11
N ALA A 51 -15.44 7.57 1.09
CA ALA A 51 -16.77 7.32 1.64
C ALA A 51 -17.83 8.28 1.05
N LEU A 52 -17.41 9.34 0.36
CA LEU A 52 -18.30 10.33 -0.23
C LEU A 52 -17.83 10.74 -1.63
N ASP A 53 -18.70 10.44 -2.59
CA ASP A 53 -18.73 10.96 -3.96
C ASP A 53 -17.65 10.49 -4.93
N SER A 54 -18.14 9.89 -6.01
CA SER A 54 -17.44 9.53 -7.26
C SER A 54 -16.79 10.72 -8.00
N LYS A 55 -16.73 11.90 -7.37
CA LYS A 55 -16.17 13.14 -7.88
C LYS A 55 -14.96 13.64 -7.08
N HIS A 56 -14.68 13.09 -5.91
CA HIS A 56 -13.46 13.39 -5.18
C HIS A 56 -12.35 12.43 -5.61
N GLN A 57 -11.26 13.00 -6.13
CA GLN A 57 -10.03 12.28 -6.43
C GLN A 57 -9.60 11.55 -5.16
N SER A 58 -9.42 10.23 -5.25
CA SER A 58 -8.76 9.43 -4.23
C SER A 58 -7.46 10.12 -3.83
N HIS A 59 -7.30 10.41 -2.53
CA HIS A 59 -6.10 11.08 -2.04
C HIS A 59 -5.07 10.02 -1.65
N PRO A 60 -3.83 10.10 -2.17
CA PRO A 60 -2.79 9.15 -1.80
C PRO A 60 -2.48 9.32 -0.31
N LEU A 61 -2.57 8.22 0.43
CA LEU A 61 -2.23 8.16 1.86
C LEU A 61 -0.75 7.89 2.07
N GLY A 62 -0.11 7.23 1.12
CA GLY A 62 1.30 6.93 1.15
C GLY A 62 1.64 5.78 0.22
N SER A 63 2.91 5.42 0.20
CA SER A 63 3.44 4.36 -0.65
C SER A 63 4.23 3.33 0.15
N PHE A 64 4.22 2.11 -0.35
CA PHE A 64 5.20 1.09 0.02
C PHE A 64 5.78 0.46 -1.24
N TYR A 65 6.93 -0.17 -1.08
CA TYR A 65 7.71 -0.70 -2.19
C TYR A 65 8.00 -2.16 -1.93
N CYS A 66 7.71 -2.97 -2.93
CA CYS A 66 7.89 -4.41 -2.94
C CYS A 66 9.11 -4.74 -3.81
N ASN A 67 10.19 -5.18 -3.18
CA ASN A 67 11.44 -5.55 -3.86
C ASN A 67 11.60 -7.08 -3.89
N TYR A 68 11.95 -7.62 -5.06
CA TYR A 68 12.18 -9.04 -5.29
C TYR A 68 13.63 -9.49 -5.03
N ALA A 69 14.53 -8.57 -4.66
CA ALA A 69 15.92 -8.87 -4.34
C ALA A 69 16.04 -9.62 -3.01
N GLY A 70 16.70 -10.79 -3.03
CA GLY A 70 16.93 -11.62 -1.85
C GLY A 70 15.66 -12.34 -1.38
N PRO A 71 15.35 -12.39 -0.07
CA PRO A 71 14.14 -13.05 0.41
C PRO A 71 12.84 -12.34 -0.02
N GLY A 72 12.92 -11.07 -0.45
CA GLY A 72 11.77 -10.20 -0.65
C GLY A 72 11.72 -9.14 0.46
N VAL A 73 11.64 -7.86 0.10
CA VAL A 73 11.68 -6.75 1.07
C VAL A 73 10.55 -5.78 0.80
N ILE A 74 9.82 -5.44 1.86
CA ILE A 74 8.82 -4.37 1.84
C ILE A 74 9.41 -3.15 2.56
N THR A 75 9.56 -2.06 1.83
CA THR A 75 10.02 -0.77 2.38
C THR A 75 8.90 0.27 2.33
N ILE A 76 8.92 1.23 3.24
CA ILE A 76 7.96 2.34 3.27
C ILE A 76 8.70 3.67 3.27
N GLU A 77 8.05 4.73 2.79
CA GLU A 77 8.54 6.10 2.97
C GLU A 77 8.04 6.65 4.31
N GLU A 78 8.93 6.78 5.30
CA GLU A 78 8.57 7.33 6.62
C GLU A 78 8.66 8.87 6.68
N GLU A 79 9.35 9.46 5.71
CA GLU A 79 9.54 10.91 5.61
C GLU A 79 9.15 11.34 4.21
N ASP A 80 7.85 11.37 3.95
CA ASP A 80 7.31 11.96 2.73
C ASP A 80 7.16 13.49 2.92
N PRO A 81 7.85 14.33 2.12
CA PRO A 81 7.81 15.78 2.21
C PRO A 81 6.43 16.38 1.90
N HIS A 82 5.48 15.63 1.34
CA HIS A 82 4.09 16.08 1.17
C HIS A 82 3.30 16.10 2.49
N PHE A 83 3.86 15.55 3.56
CA PHE A 83 3.27 15.55 4.90
C PHE A 83 4.05 16.49 5.82
N ASP A 84 3.59 17.74 5.87
CA ASP A 84 4.30 18.84 6.55
C ASP A 84 4.34 18.73 8.09
N GLY A 85 3.51 17.87 8.70
CA GLY A 85 3.41 17.70 10.15
C GLY A 85 3.87 16.32 10.66
N VAL A 86 4.48 16.28 11.84
CA VAL A 86 4.87 15.02 12.52
C VAL A 86 3.65 14.10 12.71
N GLU A 87 2.50 14.67 13.05
CA GLU A 87 1.27 13.91 13.28
C GLU A 87 0.67 13.36 11.98
N SER A 88 0.72 14.10 10.88
CA SER A 88 0.25 13.63 9.57
C SER A 88 1.16 12.53 9.01
N ARG A 89 2.48 12.65 9.22
CA ARG A 89 3.44 11.56 8.91
C ARG A 89 3.16 10.32 9.72
N TRP A 90 3.02 10.44 11.04
CA TRP A 90 2.76 9.28 11.88
C TRP A 90 1.48 8.53 11.50
N ARG A 91 0.43 9.28 11.14
CA ARG A 91 -0.84 8.71 10.66
C ARG A 91 -0.68 8.01 9.31
N HIS A 92 0.04 8.58 8.34
CA HIS A 92 0.30 7.85 7.08
C HIS A 92 1.09 6.57 7.33
N VAL A 93 2.13 6.61 8.17
CA VAL A 93 3.03 5.46 8.36
C VAL A 93 2.24 4.33 8.98
N THR A 94 1.39 4.66 9.95
CA THR A 94 0.52 3.71 10.63
C THR A 94 -0.49 3.09 9.66
N ALA A 95 -1.11 3.89 8.80
CA ALA A 95 -2.05 3.40 7.79
C ALA A 95 -1.40 2.42 6.81
N ILE A 96 -0.23 2.77 6.28
CA ILE A 96 0.52 1.93 5.33
C ILE A 96 0.98 0.63 6.01
N LYS A 97 1.53 0.71 7.23
CA LYS A 97 1.92 -0.50 8.00
C LYS A 97 0.73 -1.43 8.24
N GLN A 98 -0.43 -0.87 8.62
CA GLN A 98 -1.65 -1.65 8.82
C GLN A 98 -2.12 -2.35 7.54
N VAL A 99 -2.08 -1.65 6.39
CA VAL A 99 -2.42 -2.25 5.10
C VAL A 99 -1.48 -3.39 4.75
N ILE A 100 -0.17 -3.22 4.92
CA ILE A 100 0.82 -4.28 4.67
C ILE A 100 0.56 -5.50 5.56
N ASP A 101 0.31 -5.30 6.85
CA ASP A 101 0.05 -6.39 7.80
C ASP A 101 -1.22 -7.17 7.41
N ILE A 102 -2.29 -6.49 7.00
CA ILE A 102 -3.53 -7.11 6.52
C ILE A 102 -3.27 -7.89 5.22
N LEU A 103 -2.54 -7.32 4.26
CA LEU A 103 -2.22 -8.02 3.01
C LEU A 103 -1.40 -9.28 3.26
N LEU A 104 -0.46 -9.25 4.19
CA LEU A 104 0.30 -10.43 4.59
C LEU A 104 -0.58 -11.48 5.24
N ALA A 105 -1.48 -11.09 6.14
CA ALA A 105 -2.33 -12.00 6.90
C ALA A 105 -3.52 -12.56 6.11
N GLU A 106 -4.10 -11.79 5.18
CA GLU A 106 -5.41 -12.09 4.57
C GLU A 106 -5.43 -11.99 3.04
N GLY A 107 -4.40 -11.40 2.42
CA GLY A 107 -4.32 -11.12 0.98
C GLY A 107 -4.09 -12.36 0.11
N PHE A 108 -4.79 -13.46 0.37
CA PHE A 108 -4.70 -14.69 -0.40
C PHE A 108 -5.62 -14.64 -1.64
N PRO A 109 -5.29 -15.38 -2.71
CA PRO A 109 -6.13 -15.41 -3.91
C PRO A 109 -7.59 -15.75 -3.59
N GLY A 110 -8.52 -14.89 -4.06
CA GLY A 110 -9.96 -15.08 -3.88
C GLY A 110 -10.55 -14.50 -2.59
N THR A 111 -9.75 -13.92 -1.70
CA THR A 111 -10.28 -13.21 -0.52
C THR A 111 -10.80 -11.82 -0.91
N LYS A 112 -11.85 -11.38 -0.21
CA LYS A 112 -12.36 -10.01 -0.27
C LYS A 112 -11.99 -9.30 1.02
N ILE A 113 -11.04 -8.39 0.96
CA ILE A 113 -10.63 -7.56 2.10
C ILE A 113 -11.37 -6.23 2.00
N SER A 114 -12.09 -5.85 3.06
CA SER A 114 -12.73 -4.55 3.15
C SER A 114 -11.87 -3.59 3.95
N PHE A 115 -11.20 -2.67 3.25
CA PHE A 115 -10.41 -1.60 3.85
C PHE A 115 -11.27 -0.42 4.34
N ASN A 116 -12.55 -0.37 3.95
CA ASN A 116 -13.49 0.73 4.25
C ASN A 116 -13.80 0.90 5.74
N GLU A 117 -13.53 -0.12 6.55
CA GLU A 117 -13.77 -0.07 7.99
C GLU A 117 -12.56 0.46 8.76
N LEU A 118 -11.39 0.57 8.12
CA LEU A 118 -10.16 1.01 8.77
C LEU A 118 -10.20 2.52 9.02
N PRO A 119 -10.23 2.97 10.28
CA PRO A 119 -10.22 4.39 10.60
C PRO A 119 -8.97 5.09 10.06
N ALA A 120 -7.86 4.37 9.99
CA ALA A 120 -6.60 4.84 9.44
C ALA A 120 -6.62 5.08 7.92
N LEU A 121 -7.71 4.75 7.20
CA LEU A 121 -7.84 5.01 5.76
C LEU A 121 -8.97 5.99 5.42
N LYS A 122 -9.69 6.48 6.45
CA LYS A 122 -10.75 7.50 6.31
C LYS A 122 -10.13 8.89 6.52
N PHE A 123 -9.73 9.51 5.43
CA PHE A 123 -9.20 10.88 5.40
C PHE A 123 -10.03 11.75 4.47
#